data_AF-A0A1V9YUT7-F1
#
_entry.id   AF-A0A1V9YUT7-F1
#
_cell.length_a   1.000
_cell.length_b   1.000
_cell.length_c   1.000
_cell.angle_alpha   90.00
_cell.angle_beta   90.00
_cell.angle_gamma   90.00
#
_symmetry.space_group_name_H-M   'P 1'
#
loop_
_entity.id
_entity.type
_entity.pdbx_description
1 polymer ?
#
loop_
_entity_poly.entity_id
_entity_poly.type
_entity_poly.pdbx_seq_one_letter_code
_entity_poly.pdbx_strand_id
1 'polypeptide(L)'
;MKAAFDALPVAEQKLLQRTKSRIEVFAQAQRASIQSFSRNIPGGQAGQDVAPMQVAGCYAPGGRYPLPSSVLMTAVTARVAGVATVIVASPRPAPATLAAGYISNADMLLAVGGAQAIAALAYGIDGVPPCDIIVGPGNKWVTAAKSLVYGKCTIDMLAGPSECLVVADEAGLEHAATIAADLLAQAEHDTAAVPILVTNSLAVIEAVNKQISAQLATLPTAPTATVSVGKGFAVLCPDMNAAVDAANILAAEHVEIICKDSQAIAKRIDHYGGLFIGARAAEVLGDYGVGPNHVLPTGGTAKYTGGLSVHTFLRIRTWMRIDDAKKSQELVEDAVALARIEGLEGHARAAEQRLV
;
A
#
# COMPACT_ATOMS: atom_id res chain seq x y z
N MET A 1 -15.83 14.37 15.05
CA MET A 1 -15.96 13.19 14.17
C MET A 1 -17.31 12.49 14.31
N LYS A 2 -17.71 11.98 15.49
CA LYS A 2 -19.01 11.32 15.69
C LYS A 2 -20.22 12.11 15.20
N ALA A 3 -20.33 13.39 15.56
CA ALA A 3 -21.43 14.24 15.10
C ALA A 3 -21.52 14.34 13.57
N ALA A 4 -20.38 14.29 12.86
CA ALA A 4 -20.37 14.28 11.40
C ALA A 4 -20.93 12.96 10.84
N PHE A 5 -20.61 11.82 11.47
CA PHE A 5 -21.17 10.52 11.10
C PHE A 5 -22.68 10.46 11.35
N ASP A 6 -23.13 10.89 12.53
CA ASP A 6 -24.55 10.87 12.91
C ASP A 6 -25.41 11.76 11.98
N ALA A 7 -24.82 12.83 11.43
CA ALA A 7 -25.47 13.75 10.51
C ALA A 7 -25.52 13.26 9.05
N LEU A 8 -24.78 12.20 8.68
CA LEU A 8 -24.83 11.67 7.32
C LEU A 8 -26.18 10.98 7.04
N PRO A 9 -26.65 10.97 5.78
CA PRO A 9 -27.75 10.10 5.38
C PRO A 9 -27.49 8.64 5.78
N VAL A 10 -28.53 7.94 6.24
CA VAL A 10 -28.41 6.53 6.68
C VAL A 10 -27.78 5.62 5.62
N ALA A 11 -28.05 5.90 4.34
CA ALA A 11 -27.44 5.16 3.24
C ALA A 11 -25.90 5.30 3.20
N GLU A 12 -25.38 6.51 3.43
CA GLU A 12 -23.94 6.79 3.49
C GLU A 12 -23.29 6.21 4.75
N GLN A 13 -23.96 6.28 5.90
CA GLN A 13 -23.49 5.62 7.12
C GLN A 13 -23.30 4.11 6.89
N LYS A 14 -24.33 3.45 6.32
CA LYS A 14 -24.27 2.03 6.00
C LYS A 14 -23.22 1.71 4.94
N LEU A 15 -23.00 2.60 3.95
CA LEU A 15 -21.94 2.46 2.97
C LEU A 15 -20.57 2.42 3.64
N LEU A 16 -20.25 3.43 4.46
CA LEU A 16 -18.98 3.50 5.17
C LEU A 16 -18.76 2.29 6.09
N GLN A 17 -19.80 1.83 6.78
CA GLN A 17 -19.75 0.63 7.64
C GLN A 17 -19.45 -0.66 6.85
N ARG A 18 -20.12 -0.87 5.70
CA ARG A 18 -19.87 -2.05 4.85
C ARG A 18 -18.46 -2.04 4.26
N THR A 19 -18.00 -0.88 3.79
CA THR A 19 -16.64 -0.72 3.26
C THR A 19 -15.60 -0.98 4.35
N LYS A 20 -15.75 -0.38 5.54
CA LYS A 20 -14.90 -0.68 6.70
C LYS A 20 -14.83 -2.17 6.99
N SER A 21 -15.98 -2.84 7.04
CA SER A 21 -16.05 -4.27 7.39
C SER A 21 -15.25 -5.15 6.43
N ARG A 22 -15.30 -4.88 5.12
CA ARG A 22 -14.52 -5.63 4.13
C ARG A 22 -13.01 -5.42 4.29
N ILE A 23 -12.59 -4.18 4.51
CA ILE A 23 -11.18 -3.83 4.77
C ILE A 23 -10.69 -4.51 6.05
N GLU A 24 -11.48 -4.43 7.12
CA GLU A 24 -11.15 -5.00 8.42
C GLU A 24 -10.98 -6.52 8.36
N VAL A 25 -11.87 -7.24 7.66
CA VAL A 25 -11.78 -8.69 7.46
C VAL A 25 -10.48 -9.08 6.76
N PHE A 26 -10.12 -8.38 5.69
CA PHE A 26 -8.89 -8.67 4.96
C PHE A 26 -7.64 -8.35 5.79
N ALA A 27 -7.61 -7.20 6.46
CA ALA A 27 -6.52 -6.80 7.35
C ALA A 27 -6.35 -7.80 8.51
N GLN A 28 -7.44 -8.33 9.06
CA GLN A 28 -7.39 -9.33 10.14
C GLN A 28 -6.73 -10.63 9.66
N ALA A 29 -7.04 -11.07 8.43
CA ALA A 29 -6.39 -12.23 7.82
C ALA A 29 -4.87 -11.99 7.66
N GLN A 30 -4.46 -10.81 7.18
CA GLN A 30 -3.03 -10.46 7.11
C GLN A 30 -2.38 -10.41 8.51
N ARG A 31 -3.09 -9.97 9.54
CA ARG A 31 -2.53 -9.90 10.90
C ARG A 31 -2.33 -11.28 11.50
N ALA A 32 -3.23 -12.22 11.19
CA ALA A 32 -3.14 -13.61 11.60
C ALA A 32 -2.01 -14.39 10.90
N SER A 33 -1.55 -13.91 9.73
CA SER A 33 -0.50 -14.58 8.95
C SER A 33 0.92 -14.42 9.52
N ILE A 34 1.12 -13.59 10.55
CA ILE A 34 2.42 -13.34 11.17
C ILE A 34 2.36 -13.47 12.69
N GLN A 35 3.27 -14.25 13.26
CA GLN A 35 3.23 -14.65 14.67
C GLN A 35 4.59 -14.52 15.36
N SER A 36 4.54 -14.21 16.65
CA SER A 36 5.68 -14.35 17.55
C SER A 36 6.02 -15.83 17.72
N PHE A 37 7.29 -16.17 17.88
CA PHE A 37 7.72 -17.55 18.11
C PHE A 37 9.00 -17.61 18.96
N SER A 38 9.28 -18.79 19.51
CA SER A 38 10.58 -19.13 20.07
C SER A 38 11.11 -20.46 19.49
N ARG A 39 12.43 -20.64 19.54
CA ARG A 39 13.18 -21.82 19.12
C ARG A 39 14.27 -22.12 20.15
N ASN A 40 14.55 -23.39 20.35
CA ASN A 40 15.66 -23.82 21.19
C ASN A 40 16.99 -23.48 20.51
N ILE A 41 17.96 -23.03 21.29
CA ILE A 41 19.36 -22.82 20.92
C ILE A 41 20.25 -23.53 21.97
N PRO A 42 21.56 -23.73 21.72
CA PRO A 42 22.46 -24.27 22.73
C PRO A 42 22.38 -23.48 24.05
N GLY A 43 21.99 -24.16 25.11
CA GLY A 43 21.85 -23.58 26.45
C GLY A 43 20.66 -22.64 26.66
N GLY A 44 19.72 -22.49 25.73
CA GLY A 44 18.57 -21.60 25.95
C GLY A 44 17.57 -21.50 24.80
N GLN A 45 17.03 -20.30 24.60
CA GLN A 45 16.04 -20.01 23.55
C GLN A 45 16.34 -18.69 22.83
N ALA A 46 15.97 -18.64 21.56
CA ALA A 46 15.87 -17.40 20.78
C ALA A 46 14.49 -17.32 20.13
N GLY A 47 14.01 -16.11 19.86
CA GLY A 47 12.69 -15.92 19.30
C GLY A 47 12.51 -14.57 18.64
N GLN A 48 11.30 -14.35 18.15
CA GLN A 48 10.84 -13.06 17.67
C GLN A 48 9.50 -12.69 18.31
N ASP A 49 9.33 -11.40 18.55
CA ASP A 49 8.06 -10.80 18.91
C ASP A 49 7.57 -9.91 17.77
N VAL A 50 6.30 -10.08 17.40
CA VAL A 50 5.58 -9.22 16.46
C VAL A 50 4.85 -8.14 17.27
N ALA A 51 5.35 -6.91 17.21
CA ALA A 51 4.82 -5.79 18.00
C ALA A 51 4.35 -4.64 17.10
N PRO A 52 3.15 -4.08 17.31
CA PRO A 52 2.72 -2.92 16.56
C PRO A 52 3.54 -1.67 16.92
N MET A 53 3.57 -0.73 15.98
CA MET A 53 3.92 0.66 16.27
C MET A 53 2.91 1.27 17.25
N GLN A 54 3.33 2.26 18.01
CA GLN A 54 2.52 2.88 19.05
C GLN A 54 1.64 3.98 18.48
N VAL A 55 2.19 4.81 17.58
CA VAL A 55 1.48 5.96 16.99
C VAL A 55 1.58 5.94 15.46
N ALA A 56 0.45 5.97 14.77
CA ALA A 56 0.38 6.06 13.31
C ALA A 56 -0.31 7.35 12.85
N GLY A 57 0.35 8.07 11.93
CA GLY A 57 -0.21 9.18 11.18
C GLY A 57 -0.78 8.69 9.84
N CYS A 58 -2.08 8.86 9.64
CA CYS A 58 -2.81 8.46 8.43
C CYS A 58 -3.18 9.72 7.64
N TYR A 59 -2.43 10.02 6.58
CA TYR A 59 -2.71 11.17 5.73
C TYR A 59 -3.73 10.82 4.64
N ALA A 60 -4.79 11.60 4.53
CA ALA A 60 -5.77 11.50 3.45
C ALA A 60 -5.75 12.81 2.64
N PRO A 61 -5.52 12.76 1.31
CA PRO A 61 -5.65 13.95 0.48
C PRO A 61 -7.07 14.52 0.49
N GLY A 62 -7.21 15.78 0.11
CA GLY A 62 -8.51 16.45 0.02
C GLY A 62 -8.44 17.71 -0.82
N GLY A 63 -9.54 18.46 -0.83
CA GLY A 63 -9.67 19.72 -1.57
C GLY A 63 -10.44 19.57 -2.89
N ARG A 64 -9.92 18.79 -3.85
CA ARG A 64 -10.62 18.55 -5.13
C ARG A 64 -11.75 17.55 -4.98
N TYR A 65 -11.50 16.46 -4.24
CA TYR A 65 -12.47 15.42 -3.91
C TYR A 65 -12.34 15.04 -2.42
N PRO A 66 -13.44 14.74 -1.73
CA PRO A 66 -13.36 14.11 -0.41
C PRO A 66 -12.95 12.65 -0.58
N LEU A 67 -11.91 12.20 0.14
CA LEU A 67 -11.40 10.83 0.07
C LEU A 67 -11.64 10.05 1.38
N PRO A 68 -12.90 9.72 1.73
CA PRO A 68 -13.19 8.92 2.91
C PRO A 68 -12.63 7.50 2.79
N SER A 69 -12.53 6.92 1.58
CA SER A 69 -11.94 5.60 1.34
C SER A 69 -10.48 5.54 1.80
N SER A 70 -9.67 6.56 1.50
CA SER A 70 -8.27 6.62 1.94
C SER A 70 -8.14 6.68 3.47
N VAL A 71 -9.07 7.34 4.16
CA VAL A 71 -9.13 7.30 5.63
C VAL A 71 -9.42 5.88 6.13
N LEU A 72 -10.40 5.19 5.54
CA LEU A 72 -10.72 3.81 5.92
C LEU A 72 -9.53 2.87 5.68
N MET A 73 -8.94 2.92 4.48
CA MET A 73 -7.85 2.05 4.05
C MET A 73 -6.59 2.21 4.93
N THR A 74 -6.32 3.42 5.42
CA THR A 74 -5.16 3.67 6.29
C THR A 74 -5.48 3.37 7.75
N ALA A 75 -6.51 4.04 8.32
CA ALA A 75 -6.78 3.99 9.75
C ALA A 75 -7.31 2.63 10.23
N VAL A 76 -8.16 1.94 9.46
CA VAL A 76 -8.65 0.60 9.81
C VAL A 76 -7.48 -0.39 9.84
N THR A 77 -6.61 -0.34 8.84
CA THR A 77 -5.43 -1.22 8.75
C THR A 77 -4.48 -1.00 9.93
N ALA A 78 -4.22 0.26 10.31
CA ALA A 78 -3.42 0.60 11.49
C ALA A 78 -4.04 0.03 12.79
N ARG A 79 -5.37 0.16 12.96
CA ARG A 79 -6.07 -0.39 14.13
C ARG A 79 -6.01 -1.90 14.19
N VAL A 80 -6.21 -2.59 13.06
CA VAL A 80 -6.13 -4.05 13.00
C VAL A 80 -4.71 -4.56 13.29
N ALA A 81 -3.68 -3.81 12.90
CA ALA A 81 -2.31 -4.14 13.28
C ALA A 81 -2.07 -4.07 14.81
N GLY A 82 -2.89 -3.30 15.53
CA GLY A 82 -2.80 -3.10 16.98
C GLY A 82 -2.19 -1.75 17.38
N VAL A 83 -2.16 -0.77 16.47
CA VAL A 83 -1.63 0.57 16.79
C VAL A 83 -2.51 1.25 17.84
N ALA A 84 -1.89 1.72 18.92
CA ALA A 84 -2.57 2.28 20.08
C ALA A 84 -3.13 3.69 19.82
N THR A 85 -2.39 4.52 19.09
CA THR A 85 -2.81 5.88 18.74
C THR A 85 -2.83 6.06 17.21
N VAL A 86 -3.99 6.37 16.64
CA VAL A 86 -4.18 6.62 15.20
C VAL A 86 -4.67 8.04 14.99
N ILE A 87 -3.86 8.82 14.26
CA ILE A 87 -4.10 10.24 13.98
C ILE A 87 -4.35 10.40 12.49
N VAL A 88 -5.50 10.94 12.11
CA VAL A 88 -5.80 11.24 10.70
C VAL A 88 -5.42 12.70 10.41
N ALA A 89 -4.82 12.98 9.26
CA ALA A 89 -4.61 14.34 8.78
C ALA A 89 -5.22 14.51 7.38
N SER A 90 -6.03 15.57 7.20
CA SER A 90 -6.67 15.88 5.92
C SER A 90 -6.93 17.37 5.79
N PRO A 91 -6.63 18.01 4.65
CA PRO A 91 -6.99 19.41 4.42
C PRO A 91 -8.50 19.55 4.22
N ARG A 92 -9.12 20.52 4.92
CA ARG A 92 -10.56 20.87 4.78
C ARG A 92 -11.46 19.61 4.74
N PRO A 93 -11.43 18.76 5.78
CA PRO A 93 -12.10 17.46 5.75
C PRO A 93 -13.62 17.63 5.60
N ALA A 94 -14.20 16.97 4.61
CA ALA A 94 -15.65 16.93 4.42
C ALA A 94 -16.32 16.10 5.52
N PRO A 95 -17.65 16.23 5.74
CA PRO A 95 -18.38 15.41 6.72
C PRO A 95 -18.14 13.91 6.56
N ALA A 96 -18.11 13.39 5.33
CA ALA A 96 -17.80 11.98 5.04
C ALA A 96 -16.38 11.58 5.48
N THR A 97 -15.37 12.45 5.31
CA THR A 97 -13.99 12.22 5.77
C THR A 97 -13.92 12.17 7.30
N LEU A 98 -14.61 13.11 7.98
CA LEU A 98 -14.70 13.12 9.45
C LEU A 98 -15.43 11.87 9.98
N ALA A 99 -16.47 11.42 9.28
CA ALA A 99 -17.23 10.23 9.59
C ALA A 99 -16.40 8.96 9.39
N ALA A 100 -15.61 8.88 8.32
CA ALA A 100 -14.64 7.80 8.09
C ALA A 100 -13.61 7.72 9.22
N GLY A 101 -13.09 8.87 9.69
CA GLY A 101 -12.21 8.94 10.85
C GLY A 101 -12.85 8.38 12.12
N TYR A 102 -14.13 8.73 12.38
CA TYR A 102 -14.88 8.19 13.50
C TYR A 102 -15.01 6.65 13.43
N ILE A 103 -15.54 6.12 12.32
CA ILE A 103 -15.83 4.68 12.25
C ILE A 103 -14.57 3.82 12.19
N SER A 104 -13.45 4.39 11.74
CA SER A 104 -12.12 3.75 11.76
C SER A 104 -11.48 3.78 13.14
N ASN A 105 -12.17 4.35 14.15
CA ASN A 105 -11.65 4.56 15.50
C ASN A 105 -10.37 5.40 15.50
N ALA A 106 -10.24 6.45 14.69
CA ALA A 106 -9.13 7.40 14.85
C ALA A 106 -9.29 8.16 16.18
N ASP A 107 -8.19 8.38 16.91
CA ASP A 107 -8.21 9.14 18.17
C ASP A 107 -8.32 10.63 17.90
N MET A 108 -7.68 11.08 16.82
CA MET A 108 -7.58 12.49 16.49
C MET A 108 -7.70 12.69 14.97
N LEU A 109 -8.22 13.85 14.59
CA LEU A 109 -8.18 14.31 13.21
C LEU A 109 -7.65 15.74 13.16
N LEU A 110 -6.57 15.94 12.41
CA LEU A 110 -5.96 17.22 12.15
C LEU A 110 -6.49 17.77 10.82
N ALA A 111 -7.16 18.92 10.86
CA ALA A 111 -7.68 19.61 9.68
C ALA A 111 -6.57 20.37 8.93
N VAL A 112 -5.47 19.69 8.63
CA VAL A 112 -4.26 20.21 7.99
C VAL A 112 -3.87 19.29 6.82
N GLY A 113 -3.33 19.85 5.74
CA GLY A 113 -2.85 19.09 4.59
C GLY A 113 -1.43 19.47 4.19
N GLY A 114 -0.90 18.84 3.16
CA GLY A 114 0.40 19.20 2.57
C GLY A 114 1.61 18.83 3.44
N ALA A 115 2.76 19.42 3.12
CA ALA A 115 4.03 19.15 3.80
C ALA A 115 3.98 19.45 5.31
N GLN A 116 3.23 20.49 5.71
CA GLN A 116 3.05 20.86 7.10
C GLN A 116 2.23 19.84 7.91
N ALA A 117 1.32 19.09 7.28
CA ALA A 117 0.65 17.98 7.93
C ALA A 117 1.64 16.85 8.24
N ILE A 118 2.52 16.55 7.29
CA ILE A 118 3.57 15.55 7.47
C ILE A 118 4.54 15.97 8.56
N ALA A 119 4.94 17.25 8.60
CA ALA A 119 5.77 17.78 9.67
C ALA A 119 5.07 17.68 11.05
N ALA A 120 3.80 18.06 11.15
CA ALA A 120 3.05 17.96 12.40
C ALA A 120 2.94 16.51 12.91
N LEU A 121 2.74 15.55 12.01
CA LEU A 121 2.72 14.13 12.36
C LEU A 121 4.11 13.61 12.75
N ALA A 122 5.17 14.02 12.06
CA ALA A 122 6.53 13.52 12.30
C ALA A 122 7.17 14.07 13.58
N TYR A 123 6.96 15.35 13.86
CA TYR A 123 7.59 16.06 14.98
C TYR A 123 6.68 16.21 16.19
N GLY A 124 5.37 15.98 16.02
CA GLY A 124 4.37 16.33 17.02
C GLY A 124 4.12 17.85 17.05
N ILE A 125 2.98 18.22 17.60
CA ILE A 125 2.60 19.59 17.95
C ILE A 125 1.88 19.57 19.30
N ASP A 126 1.51 20.72 19.86
CA ASP A 126 0.81 20.78 21.15
C ASP A 126 -0.42 19.86 21.19
N GLY A 127 -0.37 18.84 22.05
CA GLY A 127 -1.42 17.82 22.20
C GLY A 127 -1.43 16.70 21.15
N VAL A 128 -0.51 16.70 20.17
CA VAL A 128 -0.39 15.68 19.13
C VAL A 128 1.00 15.02 19.27
N PRO A 129 1.08 13.74 19.66
CA PRO A 129 2.37 13.06 19.78
C PRO A 129 3.02 12.86 18.39
N PRO A 130 4.37 12.82 18.31
CA PRO A 130 5.05 12.40 17.09
C PRO A 130 4.67 10.95 16.75
N CYS A 131 4.48 10.68 15.45
CA CYS A 131 4.13 9.37 14.94
C CYS A 131 5.37 8.50 14.74
N ASP A 132 5.25 7.20 15.00
CA ASP A 132 6.27 6.19 14.63
C ASP A 132 6.29 5.98 13.11
N ILE A 133 5.11 6.08 12.48
CA ILE A 133 4.90 5.91 11.05
C ILE A 133 3.92 6.94 10.48
N ILE A 134 4.18 7.39 9.25
CA ILE A 134 3.25 8.19 8.46
C ILE A 134 2.91 7.47 7.15
N VAL A 135 1.63 7.19 6.94
CA VAL A 135 1.11 6.48 5.76
C VAL A 135 0.14 7.33 4.96
N GLY A 136 -0.13 6.89 3.73
CA GLY A 136 -1.09 7.51 2.82
C GLY A 136 -0.39 8.31 1.72
N PRO A 137 -0.96 8.32 0.50
CA PRO A 137 -0.40 9.04 -0.63
C PRO A 137 -0.68 10.54 -0.50
N GLY A 138 0.00 11.35 -1.30
CA GLY A 138 -0.31 12.76 -1.42
C GLY A 138 0.35 13.37 -2.64
N ASN A 139 0.15 14.67 -2.83
CA ASN A 139 0.79 15.37 -3.93
C ASN A 139 2.32 15.41 -3.76
N LYS A 140 3.02 15.95 -4.77
CA LYS A 140 4.49 16.09 -4.77
C LYS A 140 5.08 16.72 -3.49
N TRP A 141 4.37 17.62 -2.81
CA TRP A 141 4.83 18.24 -1.57
C TRP A 141 4.72 17.31 -0.37
N VAL A 142 3.65 16.51 -0.31
CA VAL A 142 3.49 15.44 0.69
C VAL A 142 4.55 14.37 0.48
N THR A 143 4.76 13.92 -0.76
CA THR A 143 5.80 12.94 -1.10
C THR A 143 7.19 13.46 -0.72
N ALA A 144 7.53 14.71 -1.08
CA ALA A 144 8.80 15.31 -0.71
C ALA A 144 8.97 15.42 0.82
N ALA A 145 7.93 15.85 1.54
CA ALA A 145 7.97 15.93 2.99
C ALA A 145 8.15 14.55 3.65
N LYS A 146 7.45 13.51 3.16
CA LYS A 146 7.61 12.12 3.63
C LYS A 146 9.04 11.63 3.44
N SER A 147 9.64 11.93 2.30
CA SER A 147 11.06 11.61 2.02
C SER A 147 12.00 12.27 3.02
N LEU A 148 11.78 13.55 3.36
CA LEU A 148 12.61 14.30 4.29
C LEU A 148 12.49 13.83 5.75
N VAL A 149 11.33 13.31 6.16
CA VAL A 149 11.11 12.83 7.55
C VAL A 149 11.43 11.34 7.72
N TYR A 150 11.74 10.62 6.63
CA TYR A 150 12.15 9.23 6.71
C TYR A 150 13.45 9.09 7.52
N GLY A 151 13.44 8.20 8.50
CA GLY A 151 14.52 8.03 9.48
C GLY A 151 14.25 8.73 10.81
N LYS A 152 13.39 9.75 10.84
CA LYS A 152 12.80 10.27 12.09
C LYS A 152 11.57 9.45 12.50
N CYS A 153 10.73 9.18 11.52
CA CYS A 153 9.66 8.21 11.56
C CYS A 153 9.77 7.34 10.30
N THR A 154 9.12 6.18 10.28
CA THR A 154 9.02 5.43 9.03
C THR A 154 7.88 5.99 8.16
N ILE A 155 7.92 5.68 6.88
CA ILE A 155 6.82 5.92 5.95
C ILE A 155 6.43 4.59 5.30
N ASP A 156 5.23 4.50 4.75
CA ASP A 156 4.81 3.38 3.91
C ASP A 156 5.58 3.34 2.59
N MET A 157 5.51 4.42 1.80
CA MET A 157 6.14 4.53 0.49
C MET A 157 6.17 6.00 0.00
N LEU A 158 6.99 6.25 -1.02
CA LEU A 158 6.97 7.49 -1.79
C LEU A 158 6.04 7.32 -3.00
N ALA A 159 4.89 7.99 -2.95
CA ALA A 159 3.93 7.98 -4.04
C ALA A 159 4.42 8.84 -5.21
N GLY A 160 4.36 8.27 -6.41
CA GLY A 160 4.49 8.92 -7.70
C GLY A 160 3.12 9.09 -8.38
N PRO A 161 3.08 9.36 -9.70
CA PRO A 161 1.85 9.33 -10.47
C PRO A 161 1.22 7.93 -10.46
N SER A 162 -0.11 7.85 -10.41
CA SER A 162 -0.85 6.59 -10.42
C SER A 162 -0.88 5.93 -11.80
N GLU A 163 -0.95 4.61 -11.83
CA GLU A 163 -0.78 3.80 -13.04
C GLU A 163 -1.76 2.62 -13.07
N CYS A 164 -2.43 2.43 -14.21
CA CYS A 164 -3.27 1.26 -14.45
C CYS A 164 -2.84 0.59 -15.75
N LEU A 165 -2.41 -0.67 -15.63
CA LEU A 165 -1.92 -1.50 -16.71
C LEU A 165 -2.91 -2.63 -16.97
N VAL A 166 -3.52 -2.63 -18.15
CA VAL A 166 -4.36 -3.76 -18.59
C VAL A 166 -3.55 -4.67 -19.51
N VAL A 167 -3.43 -5.94 -19.15
CA VAL A 167 -2.84 -7.01 -19.97
C VAL A 167 -3.98 -7.76 -20.67
N ALA A 168 -3.96 -7.76 -22.01
CA ALA A 168 -5.00 -8.42 -22.81
C ALA A 168 -4.44 -9.24 -23.97
N ASP A 169 -5.00 -10.43 -24.20
CA ASP A 169 -4.81 -11.19 -25.44
C ASP A 169 -5.92 -10.86 -26.46
N GLU A 170 -6.02 -11.62 -27.55
CA GLU A 170 -7.08 -11.43 -28.56
C GLU A 170 -8.52 -11.49 -27.99
N ALA A 171 -8.75 -12.21 -26.87
CA ALA A 171 -10.07 -12.24 -26.22
C ALA A 171 -10.44 -10.88 -25.61
N GLY A 172 -9.46 -10.01 -25.37
CA GLY A 172 -9.69 -8.62 -24.98
C GLY A 172 -10.53 -7.82 -25.99
N LEU A 173 -10.64 -8.28 -27.24
CA LEU A 173 -11.44 -7.61 -28.27
C LEU A 173 -12.93 -7.54 -27.88
N GLU A 174 -13.46 -8.61 -27.27
CA GLU A 174 -14.85 -8.64 -26.76
C GLU A 174 -15.05 -7.71 -25.56
N HIS A 175 -13.95 -7.32 -24.90
CA HIS A 175 -13.92 -6.51 -23.70
C HIS A 175 -13.37 -5.09 -23.93
N ALA A 176 -13.22 -4.66 -25.19
CA ALA A 176 -12.60 -3.36 -25.51
C ALA A 176 -13.29 -2.17 -24.82
N ALA A 177 -14.61 -2.22 -24.63
CA ALA A 177 -15.35 -1.18 -23.91
C ALA A 177 -15.04 -1.16 -22.41
N THR A 178 -14.88 -2.33 -21.80
CA THR A 178 -14.49 -2.50 -20.39
C THR A 178 -13.07 -2.01 -20.19
N ILE A 179 -12.11 -2.51 -20.99
CA ILE A 179 -10.70 -2.08 -20.94
C ILE A 179 -10.59 -0.56 -21.07
N ALA A 180 -11.32 0.05 -22.01
CA ALA A 180 -11.32 1.51 -22.15
C ALA A 180 -11.89 2.24 -20.92
N ALA A 181 -12.92 1.68 -20.28
CA ALA A 181 -13.49 2.27 -19.08
C ALA A 181 -12.52 2.20 -17.89
N ASP A 182 -11.84 1.08 -17.71
CA ASP A 182 -10.85 0.89 -16.62
C ASP A 182 -9.64 1.82 -16.82
N LEU A 183 -9.12 1.93 -18.03
CA LEU A 183 -8.07 2.90 -18.37
C LEU A 183 -8.51 4.36 -18.13
N LEU A 184 -9.78 4.69 -18.41
CA LEU A 184 -10.31 6.04 -18.18
C LEU A 184 -10.57 6.33 -16.69
N ALA A 185 -10.95 5.32 -15.91
CA ALA A 185 -11.10 5.43 -14.46
C ALA A 185 -9.76 5.83 -13.81
N GLN A 186 -8.65 5.23 -14.26
CA GLN A 186 -7.33 5.69 -13.84
C GLN A 186 -7.03 7.10 -14.36
N ALA A 187 -7.33 7.40 -15.63
CA ALA A 187 -6.95 8.65 -16.27
C ALA A 187 -7.64 9.89 -15.65
N GLU A 188 -8.82 9.74 -15.06
CA GLU A 188 -9.53 10.87 -14.45
C GLU A 188 -8.97 11.31 -13.09
N HIS A 189 -8.15 10.49 -12.44
CA HIS A 189 -7.59 10.79 -11.11
C HIS A 189 -6.70 12.05 -11.11
N ASP A 190 -5.75 12.12 -12.04
CA ASP A 190 -4.81 13.23 -12.16
C ASP A 190 -4.30 13.36 -13.60
N THR A 191 -3.95 14.57 -14.02
CA THR A 191 -3.32 14.79 -15.34
C THR A 191 -1.96 14.10 -15.49
N ALA A 192 -1.35 13.66 -14.39
CA ALA A 192 -0.11 12.88 -14.37
C ALA A 192 -0.34 11.36 -14.37
N ALA A 193 -1.57 10.87 -14.16
CA ALA A 193 -1.86 9.43 -14.18
C ALA A 193 -1.54 8.83 -15.55
N VAL A 194 -1.16 7.55 -15.58
CA VAL A 194 -0.69 6.87 -16.79
C VAL A 194 -1.51 5.60 -17.05
N PRO A 195 -2.50 5.63 -17.96
CA PRO A 195 -3.18 4.42 -18.41
C PRO A 195 -2.31 3.67 -19.45
N ILE A 196 -2.17 2.36 -19.28
CA ILE A 196 -1.28 1.51 -20.07
C ILE A 196 -2.04 0.27 -20.57
N LEU A 197 -1.95 -0.03 -21.87
CA LEU A 197 -2.42 -1.30 -22.44
C LEU A 197 -1.23 -2.14 -22.89
N VAL A 198 -1.14 -3.40 -22.46
CA VAL A 198 -0.15 -4.35 -22.97
C VAL A 198 -0.90 -5.49 -23.64
N THR A 199 -0.62 -5.74 -24.92
CA THR A 199 -1.33 -6.77 -25.69
C THR A 199 -0.49 -7.33 -26.82
N ASN A 200 -0.80 -8.54 -27.27
CA ASN A 200 -0.25 -9.12 -28.50
C ASN A 200 -1.12 -8.89 -29.74
N SER A 201 -2.18 -8.08 -29.65
CA SER A 201 -3.16 -7.91 -30.73
C SER A 201 -3.35 -6.43 -31.10
N LEU A 202 -3.01 -6.10 -32.35
CA LEU A 202 -3.26 -4.76 -32.90
C LEU A 202 -4.77 -4.43 -32.93
N ALA A 203 -5.62 -5.43 -33.20
CA ALA A 203 -7.07 -5.25 -33.22
C ALA A 203 -7.63 -4.82 -31.85
N VAL A 204 -7.06 -5.33 -30.75
CA VAL A 204 -7.43 -4.91 -29.39
C VAL A 204 -7.07 -3.44 -29.18
N ILE A 205 -5.87 -3.01 -29.57
CA ILE A 205 -5.43 -1.61 -29.47
C ILE A 205 -6.39 -0.67 -30.22
N GLU A 206 -6.73 -1.01 -31.47
CA GLU A 206 -7.63 -0.20 -32.30
C GLU A 206 -9.04 -0.12 -31.71
N ALA A 207 -9.58 -1.25 -31.24
CA ALA A 207 -10.89 -1.30 -30.62
C ALA A 207 -10.95 -0.51 -29.31
N VAL A 208 -9.93 -0.63 -28.45
CA VAL A 208 -9.84 0.12 -27.19
C VAL A 208 -9.72 1.62 -27.46
N ASN A 209 -8.88 2.04 -28.41
CA ASN A 209 -8.75 3.46 -28.78
C ASN A 209 -10.07 4.07 -29.28
N LYS A 210 -10.85 3.30 -30.06
CA LYS A 210 -12.19 3.71 -30.49
C LYS A 210 -13.13 3.90 -29.29
N GLN A 211 -13.08 2.99 -28.32
CA GLN A 211 -13.90 3.08 -27.11
C GLN A 211 -13.47 4.23 -26.19
N ILE A 212 -12.16 4.45 -26.00
CA ILE A 212 -11.64 5.61 -25.26
C ILE A 212 -12.17 6.92 -25.88
N SER A 213 -12.09 7.05 -27.20
CA SER A 213 -12.58 8.24 -27.92
C SER A 213 -14.09 8.46 -27.71
N ALA A 214 -14.88 7.38 -27.80
CA ALA A 214 -16.32 7.44 -27.61
C ALA A 214 -16.72 7.78 -26.17
N GLN A 215 -16.06 7.19 -25.18
CA GLN A 215 -16.37 7.40 -23.77
C GLN A 215 -15.92 8.79 -23.29
N LEU A 216 -14.73 9.26 -23.71
CA LEU A 216 -14.25 10.62 -23.42
C LEU A 216 -15.20 11.71 -23.91
N ALA A 217 -15.91 11.49 -25.02
CA ALA A 217 -16.88 12.46 -25.55
C ALA A 217 -18.04 12.77 -24.58
N THR A 218 -18.33 11.86 -23.65
CA THR A 218 -19.42 11.99 -22.67
C THR A 218 -18.96 12.05 -21.21
N LEU A 219 -17.67 11.81 -20.95
CA LEU A 219 -17.12 11.75 -19.61
C LEU A 219 -17.07 13.17 -18.99
N PRO A 220 -17.73 13.43 -17.83
CA PRO A 220 -17.71 14.75 -17.21
C PRO A 220 -16.29 15.24 -16.84
N THR A 221 -15.39 14.31 -16.52
CA THR A 221 -13.98 14.54 -16.16
C THR A 221 -13.04 14.55 -17.37
N ALA A 222 -13.56 14.53 -18.60
CA ALA A 222 -12.79 14.50 -19.84
C ALA A 222 -11.64 15.53 -19.93
N PRO A 223 -11.75 16.78 -19.41
CA PRO A 223 -10.61 17.71 -19.44
C PRO A 223 -9.37 17.20 -18.69
N THR A 224 -9.53 16.41 -17.62
CA THR A 224 -8.42 15.78 -16.89
C THR A 224 -7.99 14.49 -17.59
N ALA A 225 -8.96 13.61 -17.88
CA ALA A 225 -8.70 12.31 -18.49
C ALA A 225 -8.01 12.42 -19.87
N THR A 226 -8.37 13.40 -20.69
CA THR A 226 -7.75 13.61 -22.02
C THR A 226 -6.25 13.92 -21.91
N VAL A 227 -5.85 14.70 -20.90
CA VAL A 227 -4.43 15.02 -20.67
C VAL A 227 -3.66 13.78 -20.19
N SER A 228 -4.27 12.98 -19.32
CA SER A 228 -3.68 11.73 -18.82
C SER A 228 -3.57 10.67 -19.91
N VAL A 229 -4.62 10.45 -20.71
CA VAL A 229 -4.61 9.54 -21.86
C VAL A 229 -3.50 9.91 -22.86
N GLY A 230 -3.27 11.20 -23.10
CA GLY A 230 -2.17 11.67 -23.94
C GLY A 230 -0.76 11.35 -23.43
N LYS A 231 -0.62 10.93 -22.16
CA LYS A 231 0.62 10.42 -21.56
C LYS A 231 0.66 8.89 -21.46
N GLY A 232 -0.51 8.25 -21.58
CA GLY A 232 -0.63 6.79 -21.64
C GLY A 232 -0.09 6.22 -22.94
N PHE A 233 0.03 4.90 -23.00
CA PHE A 233 0.55 4.21 -24.18
C PHE A 233 0.07 2.76 -24.26
N ALA A 234 0.13 2.21 -25.47
CA ALA A 234 -0.06 0.78 -25.71
C ALA A 234 1.28 0.12 -26.07
N VAL A 235 1.51 -1.08 -25.56
CA VAL A 235 2.65 -1.93 -25.89
C VAL A 235 2.13 -3.11 -26.71
N LEU A 236 2.49 -3.14 -28.00
CA LEU A 236 2.21 -4.28 -28.88
C LEU A 236 3.35 -5.29 -28.77
N CYS A 237 3.05 -6.47 -28.26
CA CYS A 237 3.99 -7.57 -28.08
C CYS A 237 3.83 -8.62 -29.19
N PRO A 238 4.88 -9.39 -29.54
CA PRO A 238 4.77 -10.48 -30.51
C PRO A 238 3.91 -11.65 -29.99
N ASP A 239 3.86 -11.86 -28.68
CA ASP A 239 3.07 -12.90 -28.02
C ASP A 239 2.81 -12.55 -26.54
N MET A 240 2.05 -13.40 -25.85
CA MET A 240 1.72 -13.19 -24.44
C MET A 240 2.88 -13.44 -23.48
N ASN A 241 3.97 -14.11 -23.89
CA ASN A 241 5.16 -14.21 -23.05
C ASN A 241 5.86 -12.86 -22.98
N ALA A 242 6.06 -12.21 -24.14
CA ALA A 242 6.59 -10.87 -24.20
C ALA A 242 5.68 -9.83 -23.51
N ALA A 243 4.35 -10.02 -23.55
CA ALA A 243 3.40 -9.18 -22.81
C ALA A 243 3.57 -9.29 -21.28
N VAL A 244 3.75 -10.53 -20.77
CA VAL A 244 4.06 -10.77 -19.36
C VAL A 244 5.39 -10.12 -18.97
N ASP A 245 6.43 -10.28 -19.79
CA ASP A 245 7.73 -9.67 -19.54
C ASP A 245 7.63 -8.13 -19.51
N ALA A 246 6.87 -7.53 -20.42
CA ALA A 246 6.62 -6.09 -20.43
C ALA A 246 5.88 -5.63 -19.17
N ALA A 247 4.85 -6.35 -18.73
CA ALA A 247 4.12 -6.04 -17.51
C ALA A 247 5.03 -6.11 -16.26
N ASN A 248 5.90 -7.13 -16.17
CA ASN A 248 6.88 -7.25 -15.09
C ASN A 248 7.95 -6.14 -15.13
N ILE A 249 8.39 -5.72 -16.32
CA ILE A 249 9.31 -4.57 -16.45
C ILE A 249 8.65 -3.28 -15.97
N LEU A 250 7.39 -3.06 -16.31
CA LEU A 250 6.61 -1.88 -15.93
C LEU A 250 6.31 -1.86 -14.42
N ALA A 251 5.94 -3.01 -13.83
CA ALA A 251 5.67 -3.15 -12.40
C ALA A 251 4.69 -2.09 -11.88
N ALA A 252 3.53 -2.02 -12.55
CA ALA A 252 2.53 -0.98 -12.33
C ALA A 252 1.83 -1.09 -10.97
N GLU A 253 1.23 0.03 -10.55
CA GLU A 253 0.40 0.13 -9.35
C GLU A 253 -0.80 -0.83 -9.43
N HIS A 254 -1.63 -0.69 -10.47
CA HIS A 254 -2.74 -1.60 -10.77
C HIS A 254 -2.43 -2.41 -12.02
N VAL A 255 -2.60 -3.74 -11.94
CA VAL A 255 -2.50 -4.65 -13.08
C VAL A 255 -3.81 -5.41 -13.24
N GLU A 256 -4.49 -5.22 -14.36
CA GLU A 256 -5.69 -5.96 -14.73
C GLU A 256 -5.37 -6.97 -15.83
N ILE A 257 -5.92 -8.17 -15.73
CA ILE A 257 -5.66 -9.24 -16.70
C ILE A 257 -6.97 -9.66 -17.35
N ILE A 258 -7.14 -9.28 -18.60
CA ILE A 258 -8.31 -9.57 -19.42
C ILE A 258 -7.87 -10.43 -20.61
N CYS A 259 -7.68 -11.71 -20.35
CA CYS A 259 -7.22 -12.70 -21.33
C CYS A 259 -8.17 -13.90 -21.34
N LYS A 260 -8.03 -14.78 -22.34
CA LYS A 260 -8.78 -16.05 -22.40
C LYS A 260 -8.55 -16.91 -21.15
N ASP A 261 -7.31 -16.96 -20.66
CA ASP A 261 -6.95 -17.60 -19.38
C ASP A 261 -6.23 -16.59 -18.46
N SER A 262 -7.00 -15.64 -17.93
CA SER A 262 -6.46 -14.63 -17.01
C SER A 262 -5.77 -15.24 -15.78
N GLN A 263 -6.21 -16.41 -15.30
CA GLN A 263 -5.63 -17.02 -14.11
C GLN A 263 -4.24 -17.59 -14.38
N ALA A 264 -4.00 -18.16 -15.57
CA ALA A 264 -2.68 -18.63 -15.98
C ALA A 264 -1.71 -17.47 -16.18
N ILE A 265 -2.15 -16.37 -16.79
CA ILE A 265 -1.33 -15.16 -16.96
C ILE A 265 -1.01 -14.53 -15.60
N ALA A 266 -1.98 -14.44 -14.69
CA ALA A 266 -1.81 -13.86 -13.35
C ALA A 266 -0.68 -14.51 -12.54
N LYS A 267 -0.51 -15.83 -12.67
CA LYS A 267 0.55 -16.58 -11.98
C LYS A 267 1.97 -16.25 -12.47
N ARG A 268 2.09 -15.52 -13.57
CA ARG A 268 3.36 -15.15 -14.21
C ARG A 268 3.69 -13.67 -14.08
N ILE A 269 2.78 -12.86 -13.52
CA ILE A 269 3.05 -11.46 -13.20
C ILE A 269 3.71 -11.44 -11.82
N ASP A 270 4.99 -11.10 -11.77
CA ASP A 270 5.82 -11.10 -10.57
C ASP A 270 5.76 -9.75 -9.82
N HIS A 271 5.41 -8.66 -10.52
CA HIS A 271 5.49 -7.30 -9.99
C HIS A 271 4.19 -6.52 -10.24
N TYR A 272 3.46 -6.25 -9.16
CA TYR A 272 2.21 -5.47 -9.16
C TYR A 272 1.93 -4.89 -7.77
N GLY A 273 1.26 -3.74 -7.70
CA GLY A 273 0.68 -3.26 -6.46
C GLY A 273 -0.61 -4.01 -6.12
N GLY A 274 -1.59 -3.96 -7.03
CA GLY A 274 -2.86 -4.68 -6.97
C GLY A 274 -3.09 -5.46 -8.27
N LEU A 275 -3.51 -6.72 -8.16
CA LEU A 275 -3.75 -7.61 -9.31
C LEU A 275 -5.23 -7.94 -9.43
N PHE A 276 -5.82 -7.67 -10.59
CA PHE A 276 -7.23 -7.88 -10.88
C PHE A 276 -7.37 -8.91 -12.01
N ILE A 277 -8.06 -10.02 -11.73
CA ILE A 277 -8.03 -11.21 -12.59
C ILE A 277 -9.39 -11.42 -13.27
N GLY A 278 -9.42 -11.21 -14.59
CA GLY A 278 -10.58 -11.37 -15.46
C GLY A 278 -11.41 -10.08 -15.60
N ALA A 279 -12.21 -9.99 -16.66
CA ALA A 279 -12.97 -8.79 -17.07
C ALA A 279 -14.04 -8.27 -16.08
N ARG A 280 -14.21 -8.92 -14.93
CA ARG A 280 -15.14 -8.51 -13.86
C ARG A 280 -14.42 -8.02 -12.61
N ALA A 281 -13.10 -8.11 -12.58
CA ALA A 281 -12.26 -7.59 -11.52
C ALA A 281 -11.55 -6.36 -12.06
N ALA A 282 -11.78 -5.21 -11.43
CA ALA A 282 -11.24 -3.93 -11.87
C ALA A 282 -10.74 -3.11 -10.67
N GLU A 283 -9.82 -2.19 -10.94
CA GLU A 283 -9.21 -1.24 -10.00
C GLU A 283 -10.26 -0.59 -9.09
N VAL A 284 -11.36 -0.11 -9.70
CA VAL A 284 -12.44 0.58 -8.99
C VAL A 284 -13.07 -0.24 -7.86
N LEU A 285 -13.07 -1.58 -7.96
CA LEU A 285 -13.57 -2.46 -6.91
C LEU A 285 -12.57 -2.57 -5.75
N GLY A 286 -11.27 -2.55 -6.06
CA GLY A 286 -10.19 -2.46 -5.08
C GLY A 286 -10.25 -1.15 -4.30
N ASP A 287 -10.31 -0.03 -5.02
CA ASP A 287 -10.33 1.32 -4.48
C ASP A 287 -11.43 1.61 -3.47
N TYR A 288 -12.60 1.00 -3.68
CA TYR A 288 -13.77 1.19 -2.82
C TYR A 288 -14.02 0.03 -1.85
N GLY A 289 -12.98 -0.77 -1.59
CA GLY A 289 -12.90 -1.66 -0.44
C GLY A 289 -13.58 -3.00 -0.64
N VAL A 290 -13.22 -3.72 -1.70
CA VAL A 290 -13.49 -5.17 -1.80
C VAL A 290 -12.75 -5.97 -0.70
N GLY A 291 -11.66 -5.41 -0.15
CA GLY A 291 -10.92 -5.96 0.99
C GLY A 291 -9.46 -5.49 1.02
N PRO A 292 -8.65 -5.79 -0.01
CA PRO A 292 -7.27 -5.33 -0.13
C PRO A 292 -7.13 -3.81 -0.10
N ASN A 293 -5.94 -3.33 0.21
CA ASN A 293 -5.64 -1.90 0.35
C ASN A 293 -5.37 -1.24 -1.00
N HIS A 294 -5.85 -0.02 -1.19
CA HIS A 294 -5.61 0.78 -2.40
C HIS A 294 -4.43 1.76 -2.29
N VAL A 295 -3.76 1.83 -1.15
CA VAL A 295 -2.50 2.58 -1.03
C VAL A 295 -1.42 1.66 -1.59
N LEU A 296 -1.11 1.82 -2.87
CA LEU A 296 -0.30 0.90 -3.65
C LEU A 296 0.99 1.57 -4.18
N PRO A 297 2.05 0.77 -4.42
CA PRO A 297 3.29 1.26 -4.99
C PRO A 297 3.12 1.70 -6.45
N THR A 298 3.58 2.90 -6.76
CA THR A 298 3.55 3.51 -8.11
C THR A 298 4.94 3.58 -8.72
N GLY A 299 5.05 3.82 -10.03
CA GLY A 299 6.30 4.21 -10.69
C GLY A 299 7.35 3.11 -10.69
N GLY A 300 6.92 1.87 -10.90
CA GLY A 300 7.78 0.68 -10.94
C GLY A 300 8.29 0.20 -9.58
N THR A 301 7.83 0.79 -8.47
CA THR A 301 8.27 0.42 -7.12
C THR A 301 7.68 -0.89 -6.63
N ALA A 302 6.66 -1.44 -7.31
CA ALA A 302 6.11 -2.77 -7.05
C ALA A 302 7.14 -3.92 -7.20
N LYS A 303 8.32 -3.64 -7.78
CA LYS A 303 9.46 -4.58 -7.83
C LYS A 303 10.04 -4.91 -6.46
N TYR A 304 9.91 -4.02 -5.49
CA TYR A 304 10.59 -4.17 -4.19
C TYR A 304 9.72 -3.79 -2.99
N THR A 305 8.51 -3.27 -3.20
CA THR A 305 7.55 -3.02 -2.12
C THR A 305 6.14 -3.42 -2.54
N GLY A 306 5.33 -3.84 -1.56
CA GLY A 306 3.91 -4.09 -1.74
C GLY A 306 3.04 -2.90 -1.33
N GLY A 307 1.73 -3.07 -1.48
CA GLY A 307 0.74 -2.15 -0.95
C GLY A 307 0.76 -2.03 0.57
N LEU A 308 0.15 -0.96 1.09
CA LEU A 308 -0.06 -0.78 2.52
C LEU A 308 -0.80 -2.00 3.09
N SER A 309 -0.26 -2.56 4.17
CA SER A 309 -0.84 -3.71 4.85
C SER A 309 -0.68 -3.57 6.35
N VAL A 310 -1.27 -4.49 7.12
CA VAL A 310 -1.01 -4.54 8.55
C VAL A 310 0.48 -4.72 8.86
N HIS A 311 1.23 -5.42 7.99
CA HIS A 311 2.66 -5.67 8.19
C HIS A 311 3.47 -4.37 8.19
N THR A 312 3.04 -3.34 7.45
CA THR A 312 3.64 -2.01 7.44
C THR A 312 3.66 -1.35 8.84
N PHE A 313 2.72 -1.70 9.71
CA PHE A 313 2.59 -1.17 11.06
C PHE A 313 3.23 -2.07 12.14
N LEU A 314 3.86 -3.18 11.75
CA LEU A 314 4.45 -4.15 12.67
C LEU A 314 5.97 -4.03 12.70
N ARG A 315 6.54 -4.28 13.87
CA ARG A 315 7.98 -4.40 14.10
C ARG A 315 8.26 -5.83 14.54
N ILE A 316 9.22 -6.46 13.86
CA ILE A 316 9.74 -7.77 14.25
C ILE A 316 10.96 -7.54 15.12
N ARG A 317 10.89 -7.98 16.38
CA ARG A 317 11.97 -7.81 17.36
C ARG A 317 12.48 -9.17 17.75
N THR A 318 13.77 -9.41 17.63
CA THR A 318 14.37 -10.67 18.06
C THR A 318 14.84 -10.59 19.50
N TRP A 319 14.85 -11.74 20.17
CA TRP A 319 15.37 -11.88 21.53
C TRP A 319 16.11 -13.21 21.67
N MET A 320 17.01 -13.28 22.63
CA MET A 320 17.64 -14.52 23.06
C MET A 320 17.81 -14.55 24.57
N ARG A 321 17.85 -15.76 25.14
CA ARG A 321 18.11 -16.02 26.54
C ARG A 321 18.95 -17.30 26.66
N ILE A 322 19.96 -17.27 27.52
CA ILE A 322 20.74 -18.45 27.91
C ILE A 322 20.35 -18.80 29.34
N ASP A 323 19.89 -20.03 29.53
CA ASP A 323 19.43 -20.59 30.80
C ASP A 323 20.44 -21.62 31.36
N ASP A 324 21.20 -22.30 30.50
CA ASP A 324 22.20 -23.30 30.85
C ASP A 324 23.56 -22.92 30.26
N ALA A 325 24.42 -22.34 31.11
CA ALA A 325 25.74 -21.85 30.72
C ALA A 325 26.64 -22.98 30.19
N LYS A 326 26.53 -24.21 30.72
CA LYS A 326 27.38 -25.32 30.27
C LYS A 326 27.03 -25.74 28.85
N LYS A 327 25.74 -25.78 28.53
CA LYS A 327 25.26 -26.10 27.18
C LYS A 327 25.46 -24.98 26.16
N SER A 328 25.77 -23.77 26.61
CA SER A 328 26.07 -22.65 25.71
C SER A 328 27.55 -22.50 25.37
N GLN A 329 28.46 -23.32 25.92
CA GLN A 329 29.90 -23.06 25.82
C GLN A 329 30.43 -23.08 24.38
N GLU A 330 29.98 -24.02 23.54
CA GLU A 330 30.37 -24.04 22.12
C GLU A 330 30.01 -22.73 21.39
N LEU A 331 28.80 -22.20 21.64
CA LEU A 331 28.37 -20.90 21.11
C LEU A 331 29.24 -19.73 21.62
N VAL A 332 29.67 -19.78 22.88
CA VAL A 332 30.53 -18.75 23.48
C VAL A 332 31.93 -18.81 22.87
N GLU A 333 32.51 -19.99 22.72
CA GLU A 333 33.82 -20.21 22.10
C GLU A 333 33.83 -19.73 20.65
N ASP A 334 32.79 -20.06 19.88
CA ASP A 334 32.61 -19.58 18.51
C ASP A 334 32.55 -18.04 18.46
N ALA A 335 31.80 -17.41 19.37
CA ALA A 335 31.71 -15.96 19.44
C ALA A 335 33.06 -15.30 19.76
N VAL A 336 33.88 -15.90 20.64
CA VAL A 336 35.24 -15.43 20.93
C VAL A 336 36.12 -15.53 19.68
N ALA A 337 36.10 -16.67 19.00
CA ALA A 337 36.92 -16.91 17.82
C ALA A 337 36.55 -15.97 16.67
N LEU A 338 35.25 -15.86 16.35
CA LEU A 338 34.75 -14.96 15.31
C LEU A 338 35.08 -13.49 15.61
N ALA A 339 34.85 -13.03 16.84
CA ALA A 339 35.19 -11.68 17.23
C ALA A 339 36.69 -11.37 17.05
N ARG A 340 37.58 -12.34 17.28
CA ARG A 340 39.02 -12.18 17.03
C ARG A 340 39.39 -12.19 15.55
N ILE A 341 38.75 -13.04 14.74
CA ILE A 341 38.92 -13.03 13.28
C ILE A 341 38.55 -11.66 12.71
N GLU A 342 37.50 -11.05 13.23
CA GLU A 342 37.03 -9.72 12.84
C GLU A 342 37.85 -8.56 13.43
N GLY A 343 38.80 -8.85 14.33
CA GLY A 343 39.60 -7.83 15.03
C GLY A 343 38.84 -7.05 16.11
N LEU A 344 37.69 -7.55 16.57
CA LEU A 344 36.80 -6.93 17.57
C LEU A 344 37.10 -7.43 18.99
N GLU A 345 38.26 -7.06 19.54
CA GLU A 345 38.74 -7.56 20.83
C GLU A 345 37.76 -7.29 22.01
N GLY A 346 37.04 -6.17 21.99
CA GLY A 346 36.02 -5.89 23.00
C GLY A 346 34.85 -6.89 23.00
N HIS A 347 34.46 -7.39 21.82
CA HIS A 347 33.42 -8.41 21.67
C HIS A 347 33.93 -9.77 22.17
N ALA A 348 35.16 -10.13 21.81
CA ALA A 348 35.79 -11.37 22.27
C ALA A 348 35.85 -11.43 23.80
N ARG A 349 36.34 -10.38 24.45
CA ARG A 349 36.40 -10.31 25.91
C ARG A 349 35.02 -10.37 26.57
N ALA A 350 34.00 -9.75 25.97
CA ALA A 350 32.63 -9.82 26.48
C ALA A 350 32.08 -11.26 26.43
N ALA A 351 32.40 -12.02 25.38
CA ALA A 351 32.04 -13.44 25.30
C ALA A 351 32.85 -14.28 26.31
N GLU A 352 34.15 -14.04 26.47
CA GLU A 352 35.01 -14.74 27.44
C GLU A 352 34.51 -14.64 28.89
N GLN A 353 33.88 -13.52 29.27
CA GLN A 353 33.24 -13.37 30.59
C GLN A 353 32.08 -14.35 30.85
N ARG A 354 31.66 -15.12 29.84
CA ARG A 354 30.58 -16.13 29.91
C ARG A 354 31.10 -17.56 29.77
N LEU A 355 32.42 -17.77 29.73
CA LEU A 355 33.03 -19.10 29.80
C LEU A 355 32.88 -19.66 31.22
N VAL A 356 32.59 -20.97 31.38
CA VAL A 356 32.41 -21.62 32.69
C VAL A 356 33.12 -22.95 32.84
#